data_AF-A0A7J9KI53-F1
#
_entry.id   AF-A0A7J9KI53-F1
#
_cell.length_a   1.000
_cell.length_b   1.000
_cell.length_c   1.000
_cell.angle_alpha   90.00
_cell.angle_beta   90.00
_cell.angle_gamma   90.00
#
_symmetry.space_group_name_H-M   'P 1'
#
loop_
_entity.id
_entity.type
_entity.pdbx_description
1 polymer ?
#
loop_
_entity_poly.entity_id
_entity_poly.type
_entity_poly.pdbx_seq_one_letter_code
_entity_poly.pdbx_strand_id
1 'polypeptide(L)' 'MVQPSLISYSFNSPPQPALLDVASISADHILLLDSYFSIVVFHGMTIAQWRNMGYQNQPEHQ' A
#
# COMPACT_ATOMS: atom_id res chain seq x y z
N MET A 1 8.28 -20.69 0.56
CA MET A 1 8.69 -19.98 1.80
C MET A 1 7.50 -19.95 2.74
N VAL A 2 7.70 -20.04 4.06
CA VAL A 2 6.59 -20.15 5.04
C VAL A 2 6.04 -18.79 5.49
N GLN A 3 6.84 -17.71 5.42
CA GLN A 3 6.43 -16.41 5.92
C GLN A 3 6.45 -15.35 4.81
N PRO A 4 5.28 -14.83 4.40
CA PRO A 4 5.21 -13.71 3.48
C PRO A 4 5.66 -12.41 4.16
N SER A 5 6.19 -11.47 3.39
CA SER A 5 6.56 -10.13 3.88
C SER A 5 5.48 -9.12 3.52
N LEU A 6 5.26 -8.15 4.41
CA LEU A 6 4.33 -7.04 4.19
C LEU A 6 5.07 -5.72 4.38
N ILE A 7 5.04 -4.87 3.35
CA ILE A 7 5.64 -3.52 3.37
C ILE A 7 4.52 -2.50 3.26
N SER A 8 4.56 -1.48 4.09
CA SER A 8 3.62 -0.36 4.10
C SER A 8 4.25 0.90 3.53
N TYR A 9 3.47 1.60 2.69
CA TYR A 9 3.80 2.89 2.10
C TYR A 9 2.75 3.91 2.53
N SER A 10 3.20 5.07 2.98
CA SER A 10 2.36 6.21 3.33
C SER A 10 3.04 7.51 2.94
N PHE A 11 2.33 8.64 3.01
CA PHE A 11 2.92 9.95 2.78
C PHE A 11 3.77 10.46 3.96
N ASN A 12 3.51 9.96 5.17
CA ASN A 12 4.07 10.49 6.40
C ASN A 12 5.37 9.78 6.82
N SER A 13 5.69 8.65 6.19
CA SER A 13 6.83 7.82 6.54
C SER A 13 7.43 7.15 5.31
N PRO A 14 8.74 6.86 5.30
CA PRO A 14 9.32 6.01 4.27
C PRO A 14 8.71 4.59 4.32
N PRO A 15 8.90 3.78 3.25
CA PRO A 15 8.43 2.41 3.23
C PRO A 15 8.98 1.61 4.41
N GLN A 16 8.12 0.90 5.12
CA GLN A 16 8.49 0.19 6.34
C GLN A 16 7.81 -1.19 6.45
N PRO A 17 8.45 -2.18 7.07
CA PRO A 17 7.82 -3.46 7.36
C PRO A 17 6.57 -3.26 8.22
N ALA A 18 5.50 -3.97 7.89
CA ALA A 18 4.26 -4.01 8.65
C ALA A 18 3.99 -5.43 9.16
N LEU A 19 3.24 -5.52 10.26
CA LEU A 19 2.77 -6.81 10.76
C LEU A 19 1.77 -7.42 9.77
N LEU A 20 1.81 -8.73 9.57
CA LEU A 20 0.83 -9.43 8.75
C LEU A 20 -0.48 -9.62 9.54
N ASP A 21 -1.16 -8.51 9.80
CA ASP A 21 -2.38 -8.42 10.58
C ASP A 21 -3.35 -7.41 9.93
N VAL A 22 -4.64 -7.56 10.17
CA VAL A 22 -5.69 -6.63 9.73
C VAL A 22 -5.45 -5.23 10.31
N ALA A 23 -4.84 -5.13 11.49
CA ALA A 23 -4.46 -3.85 12.09
C ALA A 23 -3.48 -3.03 11.22
N SER A 24 -2.75 -3.65 10.30
CA SER A 24 -1.88 -2.95 9.35
C SER A 24 -2.63 -2.33 8.16
N ILE A 25 -3.93 -2.60 8.02
CA ILE A 25 -4.74 -2.04 6.93
C ILE A 25 -5.19 -0.64 7.32
N SER A 26 -4.68 0.37 6.60
CA SER A 26 -5.13 1.77 6.70
C SER A 26 -5.68 2.29 5.38
N ALA A 27 -6.60 3.25 5.44
CA ALA A 27 -7.27 3.83 4.27
C ALA A 27 -6.33 4.66 3.38
N ASP A 28 -5.32 5.28 3.97
CA ASP A 28 -4.35 6.17 3.34
C ASP A 28 -3.00 5.50 3.06
N HIS A 29 -2.92 4.17 3.19
CA HIS A 29 -1.70 3.40 2.97
C HIS A 29 -1.81 2.52 1.72
N ILE A 30 -0.65 2.22 1.12
CA ILE A 30 -0.50 1.14 0.14
C ILE A 30 0.28 0.01 0.81
N LEU A 31 -0.19 -1.23 0.66
CA LEU A 31 0.50 -2.41 1.18
C LEU A 31 1.02 -3.28 0.03
N LEU A 32 2.27 -3.71 0.14
CA LEU A 32 2.90 -4.68 -0.75
C LEU A 32 3.12 -5.98 0.02
N LEU A 33 2.34 -7.00 -0.34
CA LEU A 33 2.50 -8.36 0.18
C LEU A 33 3.31 -9.18 -0.82
N ASP A 34 4.44 -9.73 -0.39
CA ASP A 34 5.19 -10.72 -1.15
C ASP A 34 5.09 -12.07 -0.44
N SER A 35 4.45 -13.03 -1.10
CA SER A 35 4.24 -14.39 -0.60
C SER A 35 5.04 -15.45 -1.38
N TYR A 36 6.14 -15.05 -2.02
CA TYR A 36 6.99 -15.86 -2.92
C TYR A 36 6.31 -16.28 -4.23
N PHE A 37 5.10 -16.83 -4.16
CA PHE A 37 4.33 -17.27 -5.32
C PHE A 37 3.51 -16.14 -5.96
N SER A 38 3.21 -15.09 -5.21
CA SER A 38 2.44 -13.95 -5.68
C SER A 38 2.90 -12.67 -4.98
N ILE A 39 2.80 -11.57 -5.72
CA ILE A 39 2.93 -10.21 -5.19
C ILE A 39 1.55 -9.56 -5.27
N VAL A 40 1.07 -9.00 -4.16
CA VAL A 40 -0.21 -8.29 -4.09
C VAL A 40 0.03 -6.85 -3.67
N VAL A 41 -0.53 -5.92 -4.44
CA VAL A 41 -0.55 -4.49 -4.11
C VAL A 41 -1.97 -4.11 -3.69
N PHE A 42 -2.14 -3.88 -2.40
CA PHE A 42 -3.40 -3.42 -1.83
C PHE A 42 -3.38 -1.89 -1.69
N HIS A 43 -4.46 -1.24 -2.14
CA HIS A 43 -4.64 0.19 -2.00
C HIS A 43 -5.72 0.43 -0.94
N GLY A 44 -5.38 1.18 0.11
CA GLY A 44 -6.36 1.65 1.08
C GLY A 44 -7.48 2.46 0.43
N MET A 45 -8.63 2.56 1.10
CA MET A 45 -9.83 3.17 0.54
C MET A 45 -9.60 4.57 -0.03
N THR A 46 -8.88 5.43 0.69
CA THR A 46 -8.56 6.80 0.27
C THR A 46 -7.64 6.80 -0.94
N ILE A 47 -6.59 5.97 -0.93
CA ILE A 47 -5.67 5.85 -2.07
C ILE A 47 -6.40 5.34 -3.32
N ALA A 48 -7.28 4.36 -3.16
CA ALA A 48 -8.08 3.81 -4.25
C ALA A 48 -9.01 4.87 -4.85
N GLN A 49 -9.65 5.70 -4.02
CA GLN A 49 -10.47 6.82 -4.48
C GLN A 49 -9.63 7.83 -5.27
N TRP A 50 -8.48 8.23 -4.75
CA TRP A 50 -7.57 9.16 -5.43
C TRP A 50 -7.07 8.62 -6.77
N ARG A 51 -6.74 7.32 -6.82
CA ARG A 51 -6.35 6.65 -8.05
C ARG A 51 -7.45 6.68 -9.10
N ASN A 52 -8.70 6.44 -8.69
CA ASN A 52 -9.87 6.44 -9.57
C ASN A 52 -10.22 7.85 -10.05
N MET A 53 -9.98 8.88 -9.23
CA MET A 53 -10.12 10.29 -9.62
C MET A 53 -8.99 10.76 -10.55
N GLY A 54 -7.91 9.99 -10.66
CA GLY A 54 -6.79 10.28 -11.55
C GLY A 54 -5.85 11.37 -11.03
N TYR A 55 -5.79 11.59 -9.71
CA TYR A 55 -4.89 12.60 -9.13
C TYR A 55 -3.42 12.39 -9.51
N GLN A 56 -2.99 11.15 -9.70
CA GLN A 56 -1.63 10.81 -10.16
C GLN A 56 -1.27 11.36 -11.55
N ASN A 57 -2.24 11.78 -12.35
CA ASN A 57 -1.99 12.35 -13.69
C ASN A 57 -1.93 13.89 -13.66
N GLN A 58 -2.20 14.51 -12.51
CA GLN A 58 -2.21 15.95 -12.35
C GLN A 58 -0.79 16.44 -12.00
N PRO A 59 -0.28 17.49 -12.65
CA PRO A 59 1.09 17.97 -12.43
C PRO A 59 1.33 18.49 -11.01
N GLU A 60 0.29 18.87 -10.27
CA GLU A 60 0.36 19.34 -8.89
C GLU A 60 0.70 18.22 -7.89
N HIS A 61 0.56 16.95 -8.29
CA HIS A 61 0.72 15.77 -7.43
C HIS A 61 1.91 14.88 -7.81
N GLN A 62 2.91 15.47 -8.49
CA GLN A 62 4.14 14.78 -8.92
C GLN A 62 5.19 14.69 -7.80
#